data_AF-A2DEV7-F1
#
_entry.id   AF-A2DEV7-F1
#
_cell.length_a   1.000
_cell.length_b   1.000
_cell.length_c   1.000
_cell.angle_alpha   90.00
_cell.angle_beta   90.00
_cell.angle_gamma   90.00
#
_symmetry.space_group_name_H-M   'P 1'
#
loop_
_entity.id
_entity.type
_entity.pdbx_description
1 polymer ?
#
loop_
_entity_poly.entity_id
_entity_poly.type
_entity_poly.pdbx_seq_one_letter_code
_entity_poly.pdbx_strand_id
1 'polypeptide(L)'
;MNTQGIIQAQIDRCAREGLPVTPVDQFTFTITIGSTTYTLKLSPKYPQEGPKILRGKNELPCPISQSWNSAFTMFDIINHLRINEGYDTAYATQKCKLDVDEVKAAVSRAGINQVSTASGREAVIVQCKSVRQAKDKMKSVQDRKRAAETRLGTIFNELFDLKDEVDNLQKNRESLQGEASRYSKDPQQINAESMKAKVRSLKEQNDVIDAELDSLRTALASQQIKPEQFALDYKAKMQLKLKNKKLIESLK
;
A
#
# COMPACT_ATOMS: atom_id res chain seq x y z
N MET A 1 -11.24 -37.65 -39.08
CA MET A 1 -11.74 -37.61 -37.68
C MET A 1 -12.86 -36.59 -37.61
N ASN A 2 -14.00 -36.93 -37.01
CA ASN A 2 -15.07 -35.96 -36.80
C ASN A 2 -14.69 -34.98 -35.66
N THR A 3 -15.24 -33.76 -35.69
CA THR A 3 -14.94 -32.72 -34.68
C THR A 3 -15.13 -33.21 -33.24
N GLN A 4 -16.18 -33.99 -32.99
CA GLN A 4 -16.46 -34.58 -31.68
C GLN A 4 -15.34 -35.49 -31.16
N GLY A 5 -14.81 -36.38 -32.01
CA GLY A 5 -13.72 -37.27 -31.63
C GLY A 5 -12.43 -36.51 -31.29
N ILE A 6 -12.16 -35.41 -32.00
CA ILE A 6 -11.01 -34.54 -31.71
C ILE A 6 -11.19 -33.85 -30.36
N ILE A 7 -12.37 -33.28 -30.11
CA ILE A 7 -12.70 -32.62 -28.83
C ILE A 7 -12.57 -33.61 -27.67
N GLN A 8 -13.14 -34.80 -27.79
CA GLN A 8 -13.08 -35.82 -26.73
C GLN A 8 -11.62 -36.22 -26.43
N ALA A 9 -10.82 -36.48 -27.46
CA ALA A 9 -9.41 -36.83 -27.28
C ALA A 9 -8.61 -35.73 -26.55
N GLN A 10 -8.95 -34.46 -26.78
CA GLN A 10 -8.34 -33.33 -26.07
C GLN A 10 -8.82 -33.21 -24.63
N ILE A 11 -10.10 -33.44 -24.35
CA ILE A 11 -10.63 -33.49 -22.98
C ILE A 11 -9.93 -34.59 -22.19
N ASP A 12 -9.83 -35.79 -22.76
CA ASP A 12 -9.17 -36.93 -22.11
C ASP A 12 -7.70 -36.63 -21.83
N ARG A 13 -7.02 -35.93 -22.74
CA ARG A 13 -5.65 -35.45 -22.51
C ARG A 13 -5.60 -34.46 -21.36
N CYS A 14 -6.46 -33.45 -21.36
CA CYS A 14 -6.53 -32.47 -20.28
C CYS A 14 -6.78 -33.14 -18.91
N ALA A 15 -7.68 -34.13 -18.86
CA ALA A 15 -7.97 -34.89 -17.65
C ALA A 15 -6.75 -35.69 -17.15
N ARG A 16 -6.04 -36.39 -18.04
CA ARG A 16 -4.79 -37.11 -17.69
C ARG A 16 -3.71 -36.18 -17.12
N GLU A 17 -3.65 -34.95 -17.62
CA GLU A 17 -2.68 -33.92 -17.21
C GLU A 17 -3.17 -33.10 -16.00
N GLY A 18 -4.30 -33.47 -15.39
CA GLY A 18 -4.87 -32.77 -14.23
C GLY A 18 -5.30 -31.33 -14.54
N LEU A 19 -5.68 -31.05 -15.79
CA LEU A 19 -6.09 -29.71 -16.20
C LEU A 19 -7.58 -29.45 -15.86
N PRO A 20 -7.92 -28.23 -15.40
CA PRO A 20 -9.24 -27.91 -14.86
C PRO A 20 -10.24 -27.57 -15.95
N VAL A 21 -10.58 -28.53 -16.81
CA VAL A 21 -11.59 -28.38 -17.87
C VAL A 21 -12.89 -29.03 -17.45
N THR A 22 -13.99 -28.29 -17.51
CA THR A 22 -15.33 -28.82 -17.25
C THR A 22 -16.23 -28.57 -18.47
N PRO A 23 -16.80 -29.61 -19.10
CA PRO A 23 -17.75 -29.42 -20.20
C PRO A 23 -19.05 -28.79 -19.69
N VAL A 24 -19.54 -27.77 -20.40
CA VAL A 24 -20.86 -27.17 -20.19
C VAL A 24 -21.85 -27.71 -21.22
N ASP A 25 -21.40 -27.78 -22.48
CA ASP A 25 -22.11 -28.41 -23.58
C ASP A 25 -21.09 -28.99 -24.59
N GLN A 26 -21.56 -29.45 -25.76
CA GLN A 26 -20.72 -30.08 -26.78
C GLN A 26 -19.56 -29.18 -27.27
N PHE A 27 -19.74 -27.86 -27.28
CA PHE A 27 -18.79 -26.90 -27.81
C PHE A 27 -18.38 -25.83 -26.80
N THR A 28 -18.91 -25.86 -25.58
CA THR A 28 -18.60 -24.90 -24.52
C THR A 28 -18.01 -25.60 -23.32
N PHE A 29 -16.89 -25.05 -22.83
CA PHE A 29 -16.14 -25.57 -21.69
C PHE A 29 -15.83 -24.44 -20.72
N THR A 30 -15.81 -24.72 -19.43
CA THR A 30 -15.24 -23.83 -18.42
C THR A 30 -13.84 -24.30 -18.05
N ILE A 31 -12.96 -23.33 -17.88
CA ILE A 31 -11.57 -23.54 -17.47
C ILE A 31 -11.31 -22.65 -16.26
N THR A 32 -11.03 -23.24 -15.10
CA THR A 32 -10.78 -22.49 -13.87
C THR A 32 -9.30 -22.53 -13.51
N ILE A 33 -8.65 -21.39 -13.49
CA ILE A 33 -7.23 -21.25 -13.15
C ILE A 33 -7.14 -20.24 -12.00
N GLY A 34 -6.64 -20.70 -10.85
CA GLY A 34 -6.65 -19.95 -9.59
C GLY A 34 -8.04 -19.44 -9.24
N SER A 35 -8.21 -18.11 -9.18
CA SER A 35 -9.49 -17.45 -8.90
C SER A 35 -10.28 -17.04 -10.14
N THR A 36 -9.74 -17.26 -11.34
CA THR A 36 -10.37 -16.82 -12.60
C THR A 36 -10.96 -18.00 -13.35
N THR A 37 -12.24 -17.85 -13.74
CA THR A 37 -12.93 -18.80 -14.62
C THR A 37 -13.06 -18.21 -16.02
N TYR A 38 -12.64 -19.00 -17.00
CA TYR A 38 -12.76 -18.70 -18.42
C TYR A 38 -13.80 -19.61 -19.06
N THR A 39 -14.49 -19.09 -20.08
CA THR A 39 -15.39 -19.88 -20.92
C THR A 39 -14.77 -20.03 -22.30
N LEU A 40 -14.50 -21.27 -22.70
CA LEU A 40 -13.99 -21.62 -24.01
C LEU A 40 -15.15 -22.09 -24.90
N LYS A 41 -15.36 -21.40 -26.02
CA LYS A 41 -16.37 -21.76 -27.03
C LYS A 41 -15.67 -22.20 -28.31
N LEU A 42 -15.88 -23.45 -28.70
CA LEU A 42 -15.38 -24.05 -29.93
C LEU A 42 -16.40 -23.86 -31.07
N SER A 43 -15.91 -23.70 -32.29
CA SER A 43 -16.75 -23.73 -33.50
C SER A 43 -17.08 -25.19 -33.88
N PRO A 44 -18.22 -25.48 -34.53
CA PRO A 44 -18.45 -26.76 -35.19
C PRO A 44 -17.35 -27.14 -36.20
N LYS A 45 -16.61 -26.15 -36.73
CA LYS A 45 -15.46 -26.35 -37.62
C LYS A 45 -14.12 -26.46 -36.88
N TYR A 46 -14.10 -26.72 -35.59
CA TYR A 46 -12.87 -26.97 -34.84
C TYR A 46 -12.18 -28.26 -35.34
N PRO A 47 -10.83 -28.31 -35.48
CA PRO A 47 -9.83 -27.29 -35.11
C PRO A 47 -9.47 -26.27 -36.21
N GLN A 48 -10.19 -26.21 -37.33
CA GLN A 48 -9.88 -25.32 -38.45
C GLN A 48 -10.20 -23.86 -38.11
N GLU A 49 -11.27 -23.64 -37.34
CA GLU A 49 -11.58 -22.34 -36.75
C GLU A 49 -11.14 -22.27 -35.29
N GLY A 50 -10.51 -21.15 -34.93
CA GLY A 50 -10.05 -20.89 -33.58
C GLY A 50 -11.20 -20.71 -32.59
N PRO A 51 -10.97 -21.00 -31.31
CA PRO A 51 -12.00 -20.87 -30.30
C PRO A 51 -12.14 -19.42 -29.83
N LYS A 52 -13.32 -19.10 -29.30
CA LYS A 52 -13.56 -17.88 -28.56
C LYS A 52 -13.32 -18.12 -27.08
N ILE A 53 -12.53 -17.27 -26.45
CA ILE A 53 -12.24 -17.35 -25.02
C ILE A 53 -12.91 -16.16 -24.36
N LEU A 54 -13.70 -16.39 -23.31
CA LEU A 54 -14.39 -15.35 -22.58
C LEU A 54 -13.93 -15.34 -21.12
N ARG A 55 -13.89 -14.15 -20.52
CA ARG A 55 -13.76 -13.93 -19.07
C ARG A 55 -15.03 -13.23 -18.59
N GLY A 56 -15.90 -13.99 -17.91
CA GLY A 56 -17.27 -13.54 -17.65
C GLY A 56 -18.06 -13.39 -18.96
N LYS A 57 -18.55 -12.17 -19.24
CA LYS A 57 -19.31 -11.88 -20.47
C LYS A 57 -18.45 -11.33 -21.62
N ASN A 58 -17.20 -10.96 -21.35
CA ASN A 58 -16.35 -10.28 -22.31
C ASN A 58 -15.46 -11.29 -23.05
N GLU A 59 -15.39 -11.16 -24.38
CA GLU A 59 -14.42 -11.91 -25.18
C GLU A 59 -13.02 -11.40 -24.85
N LEU A 60 -12.13 -12.34 -24.55
CA LEU A 60 -10.75 -12.08 -24.19
C LEU A 60 -9.86 -12.27 -25.43
N PRO A 61 -9.31 -11.20 -26.03
CA PRO A 61 -8.40 -11.32 -27.16
C PRO A 61 -7.07 -11.93 -26.69
N CYS A 62 -6.95 -13.25 -26.84
CA CYS A 62 -5.73 -13.98 -26.52
C CYS A 62 -4.86 -14.12 -27.77
N PRO A 63 -3.53 -13.96 -27.69
CA PRO A 63 -2.63 -14.24 -28.80
C PRO A 63 -2.86 -15.61 -29.46
N ILE A 64 -3.14 -16.64 -28.67
CA ILE A 64 -3.39 -17.99 -29.19
C ILE A 64 -4.68 -18.08 -30.03
N SER A 65 -5.74 -17.34 -29.68
CA SER A 65 -6.97 -17.31 -30.48
C SER A 65 -6.85 -16.39 -31.71
N GLN A 66 -6.07 -15.31 -31.61
CA GLN A 66 -5.83 -14.38 -32.72
C GLN A 66 -4.89 -14.94 -33.80
N SER A 67 -3.93 -15.78 -33.40
CA SER A 67 -2.95 -16.42 -34.31
C SER A 67 -3.20 -17.92 -34.41
N TRP A 68 -4.47 -18.32 -34.45
CA TRP A 68 -4.88 -19.72 -34.37
C TRP A 68 -4.26 -20.58 -35.47
N ASN A 69 -3.85 -21.78 -35.09
CA ASN A 69 -3.40 -22.84 -35.99
C ASN A 69 -4.08 -24.15 -35.58
N SER A 70 -4.52 -24.97 -36.53
CA SER A 70 -5.23 -26.23 -36.24
C SER A 70 -4.38 -27.28 -35.50
N ALA A 71 -3.06 -27.07 -35.39
CA ALA A 71 -2.19 -27.87 -34.53
C ALA A 71 -2.35 -27.53 -33.04
N PHE A 72 -2.90 -26.36 -32.70
CA PHE A 72 -3.14 -25.98 -31.31
C PHE A 72 -4.30 -26.77 -30.71
N THR A 73 -4.10 -27.17 -29.47
CA THR A 73 -5.01 -28.00 -28.69
C THR A 73 -5.55 -27.24 -27.49
N MET A 74 -6.60 -27.77 -26.86
CA MET A 74 -7.15 -27.27 -25.61
C MET A 74 -6.08 -27.19 -24.50
N PHE A 75 -5.13 -28.13 -24.49
CA PHE A 75 -3.97 -28.10 -23.62
C PHE A 75 -3.11 -26.84 -23.82
N ASP A 76 -2.87 -26.45 -25.07
CA ASP A 76 -2.09 -25.24 -25.40
C ASP A 76 -2.83 -23.97 -24.98
N ILE A 77 -4.16 -23.95 -25.12
CA ILE A 77 -5.01 -22.85 -24.65
C ILE A 77 -4.92 -22.70 -23.14
N ILE A 78 -5.06 -23.78 -22.39
CA ILE A 78 -5.01 -23.75 -20.92
C ILE A 78 -3.64 -23.27 -20.44
N ASN A 79 -2.55 -23.75 -21.04
CA ASN A 79 -1.21 -23.27 -20.71
C ASN A 79 -1.04 -21.79 -21.05
N HIS A 80 -1.59 -21.34 -22.18
CA HIS A 80 -1.57 -19.93 -22.53
C HIS A 80 -2.36 -19.07 -21.52
N LEU A 81 -3.51 -19.56 -21.05
CA LEU A 81 -4.30 -18.87 -20.03
C LEU A 81 -3.60 -18.83 -18.68
N ARG A 82 -2.89 -19.90 -18.29
CA ARG A 82 -2.05 -19.92 -17.08
C ARG A 82 -0.96 -18.86 -17.12
N ILE A 83 -0.30 -18.68 -18.27
CA ILE A 83 0.73 -17.63 -18.43
C ILE A 83 0.12 -16.23 -18.31
N ASN A 84 -1.12 -16.04 -18.75
CA ASN A 84 -1.83 -14.76 -18.67
C ASN A 84 -2.56 -14.53 -17.33
N GLU A 85 -2.54 -15.51 -16.43
CA GLU A 85 -3.13 -15.38 -15.10
C GLU A 85 -2.35 -14.31 -14.30
N GLY A 86 -3.03 -13.23 -13.90
CA GLY A 86 -2.44 -12.12 -13.15
C GLY A 86 -2.08 -10.87 -13.97
N TYR A 87 -2.20 -10.90 -15.30
CA TYR A 87 -2.06 -9.70 -16.13
C TYR A 87 -3.43 -9.05 -16.35
N ASP A 88 -3.52 -7.74 -16.11
CA ASP A 88 -4.69 -6.95 -16.55
C ASP A 88 -4.64 -6.86 -18.08
N THR A 89 -5.51 -7.63 -18.73
CA THR A 89 -5.53 -7.85 -20.18
C THR A 89 -5.83 -6.59 -20.99
N ALA A 90 -6.17 -5.48 -20.33
CA ALA A 90 -6.25 -4.16 -20.94
C ALA A 90 -4.90 -3.65 -21.50
N TYR A 91 -3.76 -4.19 -21.04
CA TYR A 91 -2.43 -3.68 -21.40
C TYR A 91 -1.55 -4.64 -22.22
N ALA A 92 -1.95 -5.90 -22.41
CA ALA A 92 -0.98 -6.96 -22.71
C ALA A 92 -0.61 -7.20 -24.19
N THR A 93 -1.32 -6.67 -25.20
CA THR A 93 -1.18 -7.24 -26.56
C THR A 93 -0.64 -6.34 -27.67
N GLN A 94 -0.24 -5.08 -27.41
CA GLN A 94 0.01 -4.18 -28.55
C GLN A 94 1.45 -4.01 -29.05
N LYS A 95 2.53 -4.52 -28.42
CA LYS A 95 3.90 -4.13 -28.87
C LYS A 95 5.01 -5.17 -28.91
N CYS A 96 4.75 -6.45 -28.72
CA CYS A 96 5.76 -7.49 -28.94
C CYS A 96 5.16 -8.63 -29.78
N LYS A 97 5.10 -8.41 -31.09
CA LYS A 97 4.93 -9.52 -32.03
C LYS A 97 6.25 -10.26 -32.10
N LEU A 98 6.22 -11.57 -31.86
CA LEU A 98 7.33 -12.44 -32.21
C LEU A 98 7.45 -12.46 -33.73
N ASP A 99 8.67 -12.34 -34.22
CA ASP A 99 8.96 -12.56 -35.63
C ASP A 99 8.86 -14.06 -35.90
N VAL A 100 7.83 -14.45 -36.67
CA VAL A 100 7.53 -15.86 -36.95
C VAL A 100 8.67 -16.52 -37.71
N ASP A 101 9.34 -15.80 -38.60
CA ASP A 101 10.42 -16.35 -39.41
C ASP A 101 11.68 -16.51 -38.57
N GLU A 102 11.93 -15.58 -37.66
CA GLU A 102 12.98 -15.71 -36.65
C GLU A 102 12.76 -16.95 -35.76
N VAL A 103 11.54 -17.15 -35.24
CA VAL A 103 11.21 -18.30 -34.40
C VAL A 103 11.34 -19.60 -35.18
N LYS A 104 10.85 -19.66 -36.43
CA LYS A 104 11.04 -20.82 -37.31
C LYS A 104 12.52 -21.13 -37.52
N ALA A 105 13.34 -20.12 -37.84
CA ALA A 105 14.77 -20.30 -38.02
C ALA A 105 15.47 -20.75 -36.73
N ALA A 106 15.04 -20.27 -35.57
CA ALA A 106 15.55 -20.72 -34.27
C ALA A 106 15.18 -22.18 -33.99
N VAL A 107 13.93 -22.57 -34.24
CA VAL A 107 13.44 -23.95 -34.08
C VAL A 107 14.13 -24.90 -35.06
N SER A 108 14.32 -24.52 -36.32
CA SER A 108 15.00 -25.35 -37.33
C SER A 108 16.49 -25.58 -37.01
N ARG A 109 17.15 -24.64 -36.32
CA ARG A 109 18.52 -24.81 -35.83
C ARG A 109 18.60 -25.63 -34.56
N ALA A 110 17.53 -25.65 -33.77
CA ALA A 110 17.44 -26.44 -32.56
C ALA A 110 17.18 -27.91 -32.90
N GLY A 111 17.87 -28.83 -32.21
CA GLY A 111 17.60 -30.25 -32.37
C GLY A 111 16.21 -30.63 -31.81
N ILE A 112 15.61 -31.71 -32.32
CA ILE A 112 14.31 -32.23 -31.84
C ILE A 112 14.29 -32.39 -30.31
N ASN A 113 15.41 -32.85 -29.73
CA ASN A 113 15.55 -33.05 -28.29
C ASN A 113 15.50 -31.75 -27.47
N GLN A 114 15.85 -30.61 -28.08
CA GLN A 114 15.76 -29.31 -27.42
C GLN A 114 14.32 -28.77 -27.47
N VAL A 115 13.59 -28.96 -28.57
CA VAL A 115 12.21 -28.45 -28.68
C VAL A 115 11.15 -29.36 -28.05
N SER A 116 11.50 -30.61 -27.73
CA SER A 116 10.58 -31.56 -27.10
C SER A 116 10.27 -31.22 -25.63
N THR A 117 11.20 -30.59 -24.92
CA THR A 117 11.04 -30.21 -23.51
C THR A 117 10.64 -28.74 -23.36
N ALA A 118 9.93 -28.40 -22.28
CA ALA A 118 9.55 -27.01 -22.00
C ALA A 118 10.77 -26.10 -21.81
N SER A 119 11.75 -26.54 -21.01
CA SER A 119 12.99 -25.80 -20.76
C SER A 119 13.81 -25.58 -22.03
N GLY A 120 13.89 -26.60 -22.90
CA GLY A 120 14.60 -26.44 -24.16
C GLY A 120 13.87 -25.51 -25.15
N ARG A 121 12.53 -25.53 -25.22
CA ARG A 121 11.76 -24.53 -25.99
C ARG A 121 12.02 -23.11 -25.49
N GLU A 122 12.05 -22.92 -24.17
CA GLU A 122 12.37 -21.62 -23.57
C GLU A 122 13.78 -21.16 -23.96
N ALA A 123 14.77 -22.04 -23.88
CA ALA A 123 16.15 -21.73 -24.27
C ALA A 123 16.25 -21.28 -25.74
N VAL A 124 15.49 -21.92 -26.65
CA VAL A 124 15.42 -21.53 -28.07
C VAL A 124 14.78 -20.16 -28.24
N ILE A 125 13.65 -19.91 -27.57
CA ILE A 125 12.90 -18.65 -27.70
C ILE A 125 13.69 -17.47 -27.12
N VAL A 126 14.41 -17.64 -26.01
CA VAL A 126 15.22 -16.57 -25.39
C VAL A 126 16.36 -16.09 -26.31
N GLN A 127 16.79 -16.90 -27.27
CA GLN A 127 17.81 -16.49 -28.25
C GLN A 127 17.24 -15.61 -29.37
N CYS A 128 15.93 -15.58 -29.57
CA CYS A 128 15.30 -14.69 -30.56
C CYS A 128 15.56 -13.22 -30.21
N LYS A 129 15.96 -12.42 -31.20
CA LYS A 129 16.20 -10.99 -31.11
C LYS A 129 14.97 -10.25 -30.63
N SER A 130 13.79 -10.61 -31.15
CA SER A 130 12.51 -10.04 -30.71
C SER A 130 12.28 -10.21 -29.20
N VAL A 131 12.60 -11.39 -28.66
CA VAL A 131 12.51 -11.70 -27.22
C VAL A 131 13.56 -10.95 -26.41
N ARG A 132 14.81 -10.89 -26.87
CA ARG A 132 15.87 -10.10 -26.23
C ARG A 132 15.50 -8.62 -26.15
N GLN A 133 15.02 -8.04 -27.25
CA GLN A 133 14.55 -6.66 -27.29
C GLN A 133 13.37 -6.41 -26.35
N ALA A 134 12.43 -7.36 -26.25
CA ALA A 134 11.33 -7.29 -25.30
C ALA A 134 11.84 -7.28 -23.85
N LYS A 135 12.81 -8.14 -23.54
CA LYS A 135 13.45 -8.22 -22.22
C LYS A 135 14.20 -6.93 -21.86
N ASP A 136 14.93 -6.36 -22.81
CA ASP A 136 15.64 -5.09 -22.61
C ASP A 136 14.68 -3.92 -22.39
N LYS A 137 13.59 -3.87 -23.16
CA LYS A 137 12.51 -2.88 -22.95
C LYS A 137 11.87 -3.04 -21.58
N MET A 138 11.60 -4.28 -21.16
CA MET A 138 11.02 -4.57 -19.85
C MET A 138 11.95 -4.10 -18.72
N LYS A 139 13.25 -4.38 -18.83
CA LYS A 139 14.27 -3.89 -17.89
C LYS A 139 14.28 -2.36 -17.85
N SER A 140 14.31 -1.70 -19.01
CA SER A 140 14.27 -0.24 -19.10
C SER A 140 13.01 0.37 -18.44
N VAL A 141 11.85 -0.25 -18.64
CA VAL A 141 10.60 0.17 -17.99
C VAL A 141 10.67 -0.02 -16.48
N GLN A 142 11.24 -1.13 -16.00
CA GLN A 142 11.42 -1.39 -14.58
C GLN A 142 12.38 -0.39 -13.93
N ASP A 143 13.47 -0.05 -14.61
CA ASP A 143 14.43 0.96 -14.15
C ASP A 143 13.77 2.35 -14.08
N ARG A 144 12.97 2.72 -15.09
CA ARG A 144 12.17 3.96 -15.07
C ARG A 144 11.15 3.98 -13.94
N LYS A 145 10.49 2.85 -13.64
CA LYS A 145 9.58 2.72 -12.51
C LYS A 145 10.29 2.97 -11.18
N ARG A 146 11.44 2.31 -10.96
CA ARG A 146 12.26 2.51 -9.75
C ARG A 146 12.73 3.95 -9.59
N ALA A 147 13.14 4.59 -10.69
CA ALA A 147 13.53 5.99 -10.68
C ALA A 147 12.34 6.91 -10.31
N ALA A 148 11.15 6.64 -10.85
CA ALA A 148 9.94 7.38 -10.52
C ALA A 148 9.56 7.19 -9.04
N GLU A 149 9.61 5.97 -8.51
CA GLU A 149 9.34 5.68 -7.09
C GLU A 149 10.32 6.41 -6.17
N THR A 150 11.61 6.42 -6.53
CA THR A 150 12.64 7.15 -5.78
C THR A 150 12.34 8.65 -5.75
N ARG A 151 12.02 9.24 -6.92
CA ARG A 151 11.66 10.66 -7.03
C ARG A 151 10.42 11.00 -6.22
N LEU A 152 9.44 10.10 -6.18
CA LEU A 152 8.21 10.26 -5.43
C LEU A 152 8.47 10.24 -3.92
N GLY A 153 9.41 9.40 -3.46
CA GLY A 153 9.91 9.43 -2.08
C GLY A 153 10.60 10.75 -1.71
N THR A 154 11.43 11.30 -2.60
CA THR A 154 12.06 12.62 -2.41
C THR A 154 11.01 13.73 -2.28
N ILE A 155 10.02 13.75 -3.17
CA ILE A 155 8.93 14.74 -3.13
C ILE A 155 8.15 14.64 -1.81
N PHE A 156 7.90 13.43 -1.30
CA PHE A 156 7.24 13.28 0.00
C PHE A 156 8.05 13.89 1.13
N ASN A 157 9.37 13.68 1.16
CA ASN A 157 10.23 14.27 2.18
C ASN A 157 10.21 15.80 2.10
N GLU A 158 10.35 16.38 0.89
CA GLU A 158 10.26 17.83 0.68
C GLU A 158 8.90 18.39 1.16
N LEU A 159 7.82 17.64 0.99
CA LEU A 159 6.49 18.04 1.45
C LEU A 159 6.36 18.01 2.98
N PHE A 160 7.02 17.07 3.66
CA PHE A 160 7.12 17.06 5.12
C PHE A 160 7.94 18.24 5.64
N ASP A 161 9.10 18.52 5.05
CA ASP A 161 9.94 19.65 5.43
C ASP A 161 9.18 20.98 5.26
N LEU A 162 8.47 21.15 4.13
CA LEU A 162 7.66 22.35 3.88
C LEU A 162 6.50 22.47 4.87
N LYS A 163 5.90 21.36 5.29
CA LYS A 163 4.84 21.37 6.31
C LYS A 163 5.39 21.85 7.66
N ASP A 164 6.55 21.36 8.07
CA ASP A 164 7.19 21.79 9.32
C ASP A 164 7.56 23.28 9.27
N GLU A 165 8.00 23.78 8.12
CA GLU A 165 8.25 25.21 7.91
C GLU A 165 6.97 26.03 8.06
N VAL A 166 5.86 25.61 7.45
CA VAL A 166 4.55 26.27 7.59
C VAL A 166 4.09 26.30 9.05
N ASP A 167 4.20 25.18 9.77
CA ASP A 167 3.82 25.09 11.18
C ASP A 167 4.68 26.02 12.06
N ASN A 168 5.97 26.15 11.77
CA ASN A 168 6.86 27.07 12.47
C ASN A 168 6.54 28.54 12.16
N LEU A 169 6.26 28.87 10.90
CA LEU A 169 5.83 30.22 10.51
C LEU A 169 4.50 30.60 11.17
N GLN A 170 3.57 29.67 11.29
CA GLN A 170 2.29 29.87 11.99
C GLN A 170 2.52 30.20 13.47
N LYS A 171 3.35 29.42 14.17
CA LYS A 171 3.71 29.69 15.58
C LYS A 171 4.37 31.06 15.75
N ASN A 172 5.30 31.41 14.86
CA ASN A 172 5.96 32.72 14.89
C ASN A 172 4.96 33.86 14.69
N ARG A 173 4.01 33.70 13.76
CA ARG A 173 2.93 34.67 13.55
C ARG A 173 2.07 34.84 14.80
N GLU A 174 1.64 33.75 15.43
CA GLU A 174 0.83 33.79 16.66
C GLU A 174 1.58 34.47 17.80
N SER A 175 2.88 34.18 17.96
CA SER A 175 3.72 34.82 18.96
C SER A 175 3.85 36.32 18.74
N LEU A 176 4.16 36.74 17.49
CA LEU A 176 4.26 38.16 17.14
C LEU A 176 2.93 38.90 17.31
N GLN A 177 1.81 38.25 16.98
CA GLN A 177 0.47 38.81 17.20
C GLN A 177 0.17 38.97 18.70
N GLY A 178 0.60 38.01 19.51
CA GLY A 178 0.53 38.11 20.98
C GLY A 178 1.36 39.26 21.52
N GLU A 179 2.58 39.46 21.03
CA GLU A 179 3.43 40.60 21.40
C GLU A 179 2.82 41.93 20.97
N ALA A 180 2.39 42.07 19.71
CA ALA A 180 1.74 43.28 19.22
C ALA A 180 0.49 43.65 20.03
N SER A 181 -0.28 42.64 20.45
CA SER A 181 -1.45 42.84 21.32
C SER A 181 -1.07 43.33 22.72
N ARG A 182 0.12 43.01 23.23
CA ARG A 182 0.62 43.54 24.51
C ARG A 182 1.05 44.99 24.39
N TYR A 183 1.70 45.38 23.28
CA TYR A 183 2.10 46.76 23.03
C TYR A 183 0.93 47.71 22.69
N SER A 184 -0.21 47.15 22.26
CA SER A 184 -1.45 47.90 22.00
C SER A 184 -2.27 48.19 23.26
N LYS A 185 -1.98 47.53 24.39
CA LYS A 185 -2.67 47.78 25.67
C LYS A 185 -2.03 48.94 26.42
N ASP A 186 -2.88 49.78 27.03
CA ASP A 186 -2.45 50.84 27.95
C ASP A 186 -1.55 50.26 29.05
N PRO A 187 -0.38 50.86 29.37
CA PRO A 187 0.50 50.41 30.44
C PRO A 187 -0.23 50.13 31.77
N GLN A 188 -1.32 50.84 32.06
CA GLN A 188 -2.16 50.60 33.23
C GLN A 188 -2.95 49.27 33.15
N GLN A 189 -3.40 48.85 31.96
CA GLN A 189 -4.04 47.55 31.75
C GLN A 189 -3.06 46.39 31.85
N ILE A 190 -1.83 46.56 31.33
CA ILE A 190 -0.78 45.53 31.43
C ILE A 190 -0.42 45.26 32.90
N ASN A 191 -0.31 46.33 33.70
CA ASN A 191 -0.03 46.21 35.13
C ASN A 191 -1.18 45.50 35.87
N ALA A 192 -2.44 45.84 35.55
CA ALA A 192 -3.61 45.19 36.14
C ALA A 192 -3.73 43.69 35.77
N GLU A 193 -3.43 43.31 34.52
CA GLU A 193 -3.40 41.90 34.10
C GLU A 193 -2.27 41.13 34.79
N SER A 194 -1.09 41.73 34.91
CA SER A 194 0.05 41.15 35.64
C SER A 194 -0.27 40.93 37.13
N MET A 195 -0.88 41.92 37.78
CA MET A 195 -1.33 41.80 39.18
C MET A 195 -2.40 40.72 39.35
N LYS A 196 -3.38 40.63 38.42
CA LYS A 196 -4.40 39.55 38.42
C LYS A 196 -3.77 38.16 38.26
N ALA A 197 -2.82 38.01 37.35
CA ALA A 197 -2.10 36.75 37.16
C ALA A 197 -1.31 36.35 38.42
N LYS A 198 -0.66 37.33 39.06
CA LYS A 198 0.07 37.10 40.32
C LYS A 198 -0.87 36.67 41.46
N VAL A 199 -2.04 37.30 41.58
CA VAL A 199 -3.08 36.90 42.55
C VAL A 199 -3.59 35.48 42.27
N ARG A 200 -3.82 35.11 41.01
CA ARG A 200 -4.24 33.74 40.65
C ARG A 200 -3.17 32.71 41.06
N SER A 201 -1.91 32.95 40.73
CA SER A 201 -0.79 32.06 41.10
C SER A 201 -0.64 31.92 42.62
N LEU A 202 -0.80 33.00 43.39
CA LEU A 202 -0.75 32.95 44.86
C LEU A 202 -1.95 32.18 45.46
N LYS A 203 -3.12 32.19 44.81
CA LYS A 203 -4.27 31.37 45.22
C LYS A 203 -4.02 29.89 44.94
N GLU A 204 -3.54 29.55 43.75
CA GLU A 204 -3.18 28.16 43.40
C GLU A 204 -2.13 27.60 44.36
N GLN A 205 -1.13 28.40 44.74
CA GLN A 205 -0.16 27.99 45.77
C GLN A 205 -0.81 27.73 47.14
N ASN A 206 -1.83 28.51 47.53
CA ASN A 206 -2.55 28.26 48.78
C ASN A 206 -3.38 26.98 48.73
N ASP A 207 -3.99 26.66 47.57
CA ASP A 207 -4.74 25.43 47.38
C ASP A 207 -3.81 24.20 47.49
N VAL A 208 -2.60 24.29 46.93
CA VAL A 208 -1.56 23.27 47.09
C VAL A 208 -1.13 23.14 48.56
N ILE A 209 -0.91 24.26 49.26
CA ILE A 209 -0.57 24.24 50.68
C ILE A 209 -1.68 23.58 51.50
N ASP A 210 -2.95 23.80 51.17
CA ASP A 210 -4.07 23.16 51.86
C ASP A 210 -4.08 21.64 51.65
N ALA A 211 -3.84 21.19 50.41
CA ALA A 211 -3.69 19.76 50.13
C ALA A 211 -2.49 19.13 50.87
N GLU A 212 -1.37 19.84 50.98
CA GLU A 212 -0.20 19.40 51.73
C GLU A 212 -0.47 19.34 53.25
N LEU A 213 -1.21 20.31 53.80
CA LEU A 213 -1.61 20.32 55.22
C LEU A 213 -2.53 19.14 55.55
N ASP A 214 -3.46 18.80 54.66
CA ASP A 214 -4.33 17.63 54.82
C ASP A 214 -3.55 16.32 54.69
N SER A 215 -2.56 16.27 53.79
CA SER A 215 -1.63 15.15 53.68
C SER A 215 -0.79 14.97 54.95
N LEU A 216 -0.28 16.06 55.53
CA LEU A 216 0.46 16.04 56.80
C LEU A 216 -0.42 15.54 57.96
N ARG A 217 -1.68 15.97 58.03
CA ARG A 217 -2.64 15.49 59.05
C ARG A 217 -2.89 14.00 58.90
N THR A 218 -3.06 13.54 57.68
CA THR A 218 -3.26 12.11 57.36
C THR A 218 -2.03 11.29 57.74
N ALA A 219 -0.83 11.78 57.40
CA ALA A 219 0.44 11.13 57.74
C ALA A 219 0.67 11.05 59.28
N LEU A 220 0.25 12.08 60.02
CA LEU A 220 0.31 12.06 61.49
C LEU A 220 -0.67 11.02 62.05
N ALA A 221 -1.90 10.99 61.54
CA ALA A 221 -2.92 10.02 61.97
C ALA A 221 -2.52 8.56 61.66
N SER A 222 -1.82 8.33 60.54
CA SER A 222 -1.28 7.03 60.15
C SER A 222 0.09 6.71 60.77
N GLN A 223 0.62 7.59 61.63
CA GLN A 223 1.93 7.45 62.29
C GLN A 223 3.13 7.35 61.32
N GLN A 224 2.96 7.83 60.08
CA GLN A 224 4.01 7.84 59.05
C GLN A 224 5.00 9.01 59.22
N ILE A 225 4.68 9.99 60.06
CA ILE A 225 5.54 11.13 60.40
C ILE A 225 5.63 11.28 61.92
N LYS A 226 6.80 11.72 62.41
CA LYS A 226 7.00 12.01 63.84
C LYS A 226 6.25 13.29 64.24
N PRO A 227 5.65 13.37 65.45
CA PRO A 227 4.94 14.56 65.91
C PRO A 227 5.75 15.86 65.83
N GLU A 228 7.04 15.80 66.15
CA GLU A 228 7.94 16.96 66.11
C GLU A 228 8.15 17.46 64.68
N GLN A 229 8.32 16.54 63.73
CA GLN A 229 8.48 16.86 62.31
C GLN A 229 7.17 17.42 61.72
N PHE A 230 6.03 16.84 62.09
CA PHE A 230 4.72 17.38 61.72
C PHE A 230 4.54 18.82 62.21
N ALA A 231 4.88 19.12 63.48
CA ALA A 231 4.73 20.46 64.02
C ALA A 231 5.57 21.51 63.29
N LEU A 232 6.80 21.14 62.89
CA LEU A 232 7.68 22.01 62.10
C LEU A 232 7.13 22.26 60.70
N ASP A 233 6.78 21.20 59.97
CA ASP A 233 6.31 21.31 58.58
C ASP A 233 4.95 22.01 58.50
N TYR A 234 4.03 21.68 59.41
CA TYR A 234 2.72 22.32 59.51
C TYR A 234 2.87 23.83 59.77
N LYS A 235 3.75 24.22 60.71
CA LYS A 235 4.00 25.64 61.02
C LYS A 235 4.59 26.38 59.82
N ALA A 236 5.56 25.79 59.12
CA ALA A 236 6.18 26.39 57.94
C ALA A 236 5.16 26.62 56.81
N LYS A 237 4.32 25.61 56.53
CA LYS A 237 3.26 25.71 55.51
C LYS A 237 2.21 26.76 55.87
N MET A 238 1.79 26.83 57.14
CA MET A 238 0.88 27.88 57.62
C MET A 238 1.45 29.30 57.51
N GLN A 239 2.76 29.47 57.79
CA GLN A 239 3.42 30.77 57.61
C GLN A 239 3.48 31.20 56.15
N LEU A 240 3.77 30.25 55.24
CA LEU A 240 3.77 30.51 53.80
C LEU A 240 2.38 30.92 53.30
N LYS A 241 1.33 30.22 53.75
CA LYS A 241 -0.07 30.57 53.43
C LYS A 241 -0.43 31.99 53.91
N LEU A 242 -0.01 32.35 55.13
CA LEU A 242 -0.24 33.68 55.67
C LEU A 242 0.50 34.78 54.87
N LYS A 243 1.74 34.50 54.45
CA LYS A 243 2.51 35.41 53.59
C LYS A 243 1.82 35.61 52.24
N ASN A 244 1.35 34.53 51.62
CA ASN A 244 0.60 34.59 50.36
C ASN A 244 -0.70 35.41 50.51
N LYS A 245 -1.42 35.24 51.63
CA LYS A 245 -2.64 36.03 51.91
C LYS A 245 -2.33 37.53 52.00
N LYS A 246 -1.29 37.93 52.74
CA LYS A 246 -0.86 39.34 52.82
C LYS A 246 -0.44 39.91 51.48
N LEU A 247 0.26 39.12 50.67
CA LEU A 247 0.64 39.52 49.31
C LEU A 247 -0.58 39.73 48.42
N ILE A 248 -1.57 38.84 48.49
CA ILE A 248 -2.84 39.00 47.76
C ILE A 248 -3.57 40.27 48.20
N GLU A 249 -3.60 40.58 49.50
CA GLU A 249 -4.22 41.80 50.02
C GLU A 249 -3.50 43.08 49.55
N SER A 250 -2.17 43.05 49.43
CA SER A 250 -1.39 44.18 48.91
C SER A 250 -1.48 44.38 47.40
N LEU A 251 -2.00 43.39 46.67
CA LEU A 251 -2.15 43.40 45.21
C LEU A 251 -3.60 43.70 44.76
N LYS A 252 -4.50 43.96 45.71
CA LYS A 252 -5.89 44.40 45.49
C LYS A 252 -6.00 45.90 45.68
#